data_AF-A0A9Q3H4Y4-F1
#
_entry.id   AF-A0A9Q3H4Y4-F1
#
_cell.length_a   1.000
_cell.length_b   1.000
_cell.length_c   1.000
_cell.angle_alpha   90.00
_cell.angle_beta   90.00
_cell.angle_gamma   90.00
#
_symmetry.space_group_name_H-M   'P 1'
#
loop_
_entity.id
_entity.type
_entity.pdbx_description
1 polymer ?
#
loop_
_entity_poly.entity_id
_entity_poly.type
_entity_poly.pdbx_seq_one_letter_code
_entity_poly.pdbx_strand_id
1 'polypeptide(L)'
;MMRVVPYSYHQYLDVFSKGKAEKLPPHCACDHHIKIEGSLPPAGAIYSLSNQESDTLRAYISENLGKGFIRPSSSSTGAPVLSVKKRDGGLRLCADYRKLNAITRKKKYPAPPMNKLLTVFNGSSIFSKIDMCGAYNLLRITEGD
;
A
#
# COMPACT_ATOMS: atom_id res chain seq x y z
N MET A 1 -2.38 21.64 12.05
CA MET A 1 -1.37 20.58 12.25
C MET A 1 -0.72 20.63 13.63
N MET A 2 -0.22 21.78 14.10
CA MET A 2 0.43 21.92 15.43
C MET A 2 -0.49 21.62 16.63
N ARG A 3 -1.82 21.67 16.48
CA ARG A 3 -2.79 21.34 17.54
C ARG A 3 -3.02 19.84 17.75
N VAL A 4 -2.62 18.98 16.80
CA VAL A 4 -2.84 17.52 16.86
C VAL A 4 -1.57 16.78 17.27
N VAL A 5 -0.41 17.32 16.93
CA VAL A 5 0.90 16.75 17.28
C VAL A 5 1.36 17.34 18.63
N PRO A 6 1.65 16.53 19.65
CA PRO A 6 2.17 17.01 20.94
C PRO A 6 3.44 17.84 20.76
N TYR A 7 3.64 18.84 21.64
CA TYR A 7 4.76 19.79 21.57
C TYR A 7 6.12 19.09 21.44
N SER A 8 6.32 17.99 22.18
CA SER A 8 7.56 17.21 22.16
C SER A 8 7.95 16.65 20.77
N TYR A 9 7.00 16.56 19.85
CA TYR A 9 7.21 16.09 18.47
C TYR A 9 7.22 17.22 17.44
N HIS A 10 7.22 18.49 17.86
CA HIS A 10 7.14 19.62 16.92
C HIS A 10 8.36 19.73 16.00
N GLN A 11 9.53 19.23 16.43
CA GLN A 11 10.71 19.10 15.56
C GLN A 11 10.51 18.13 14.38
N TYR A 12 9.53 17.23 14.46
CA TYR A 12 9.20 16.23 13.44
C TYR A 12 7.88 16.54 12.73
N LEU A 13 7.36 17.77 12.77
CA LEU A 13 6.07 18.10 12.14
C LEU A 13 5.99 17.71 10.66
N ASP A 14 7.14 17.64 10.01
CA ASP A 14 7.25 17.30 8.61
C ASP A 14 6.93 15.82 8.33
N VAL A 15 7.21 14.89 9.25
CA VAL A 15 6.87 13.46 9.11
C VAL A 15 5.37 13.20 9.26
N PHE A 16 4.64 14.11 9.90
CA PHE A 16 3.18 14.06 10.03
C PHE A 16 2.44 14.70 8.84
N SER A 17 3.15 15.07 7.78
CA SER A 17 2.56 15.72 6.61
C SER A 17 1.88 14.72 5.67
N LYS A 18 0.54 14.81 5.58
CA LYS A 18 -0.25 14.05 4.60
C LYS A 18 0.24 14.28 3.17
N GLY A 19 0.54 15.53 2.81
CA GLY A 19 1.01 15.87 1.47
C GLY A 19 2.39 15.29 1.13
N LYS A 20 3.25 15.02 2.13
CA LYS A 20 4.49 14.27 1.90
C LYS A 20 4.23 12.78 1.74
N ALA A 21 3.30 12.21 2.52
CA ALA A 21 2.93 10.80 2.45
C ALA A 21 2.22 10.42 1.13
N GLU A 22 1.62 11.38 0.44
CA GLU A 22 0.95 11.19 -0.84
C GLU A 22 1.86 11.35 -2.07
N LYS A 23 3.18 11.45 -1.86
CA LYS A 23 4.16 11.51 -2.97
C LYS A 23 4.85 10.17 -3.12
N LEU A 24 5.06 9.74 -4.37
CA LEU A 24 5.89 8.59 -4.67
C LEU A 24 7.32 8.83 -4.12
N PRO A 25 7.85 7.94 -3.26
CA PRO A 25 9.20 8.09 -2.71
C PRO A 25 10.26 7.96 -3.82
N PRO A 26 11.46 8.51 -3.63
CA PRO A 26 12.59 8.25 -4.52
C PRO A 26 13.02 6.78 -4.44
N HIS A 27 13.72 6.29 -5.46
CA HIS A 27 14.35 4.97 -5.43
C HIS A 27 15.39 4.88 -4.30
N CYS A 28 15.43 3.76 -3.59
CA CYS A 28 16.38 3.46 -2.52
C CYS A 28 16.94 2.05 -2.62
N ALA A 29 17.98 1.75 -1.83
CA ALA A 29 18.48 0.38 -1.63
C ALA A 29 17.43 -0.59 -1.07
N CYS A 30 16.33 -0.05 -0.54
CA CYS A 30 15.22 -0.75 0.07
C CYS A 30 14.03 -1.03 -0.87
N ASP A 31 14.13 -0.70 -2.16
CA ASP A 31 13.03 -0.87 -3.10
C ASP A 31 12.47 -2.30 -3.12
N HIS A 32 11.15 -2.40 -3.24
CA HIS A 32 10.45 -3.66 -3.24
C HIS A 32 10.62 -4.38 -4.57
N HIS A 33 11.38 -5.46 -4.53
CA HIS A 33 11.54 -6.35 -5.67
C HIS A 33 10.60 -7.57 -5.58
N ILE A 34 9.77 -7.72 -6.61
CA ILE A 34 8.83 -8.84 -6.80
C ILE A 34 9.53 -9.91 -7.65
N LYS A 35 10.03 -10.97 -7.01
CA LYS A 35 10.69 -12.09 -7.70
C LYS A 35 9.65 -13.07 -8.19
N ILE A 36 9.61 -13.30 -9.50
CA ILE A 36 8.71 -14.26 -10.13
C ILE A 36 9.43 -15.61 -10.32
N GLU A 37 8.77 -16.70 -9.96
CA GLU A 37 9.16 -18.09 -10.19
C GLU A 37 8.23 -18.65 -11.29
N GLY A 38 8.71 -18.67 -12.53
CA GLY A 38 7.96 -19.14 -13.69
C GLY A 38 7.58 -18.03 -14.69
N SER A 39 6.60 -18.32 -15.54
CA SER A 39 6.11 -17.37 -16.56
C SER A 39 5.06 -16.43 -15.99
N LEU A 40 5.02 -15.19 -16.48
CA LEU A 40 3.96 -14.24 -16.15
C LEU A 40 2.59 -14.79 -16.57
N PRO A 41 1.53 -14.57 -15.76
CA PRO A 41 0.19 -15.00 -16.13
C PRO A 41 -0.35 -14.07 -17.22
N PRO A 42 -1.23 -14.57 -18.11
CA PRO A 42 -1.93 -13.70 -19.04
C PRO A 42 -2.79 -12.67 -18.29
N ALA A 43 -3.09 -11.55 -18.96
CA ALA A 43 -4.00 -10.55 -18.42
C ALA A 43 -5.34 -11.19 -17.99
N GLY A 44 -5.74 -10.92 -16.75
CA GLY A 44 -7.00 -11.40 -16.22
C GLY A 44 -8.20 -10.70 -16.87
N ALA A 45 -9.30 -11.44 -17.02
CA ALA A 45 -10.56 -10.86 -17.49
C ALA A 45 -11.03 -9.76 -16.52
N ILE A 46 -11.42 -8.61 -17.07
CA ILE A 46 -11.97 -7.49 -16.30
C ILE A 46 -13.37 -7.87 -15.82
N TYR A 47 -13.63 -7.72 -14.53
CA TYR A 47 -14.96 -7.94 -13.97
C TYR A 47 -15.94 -6.87 -14.46
N SER A 48 -17.20 -7.25 -14.69
CA SER A 48 -18.26 -6.29 -14.96
C SER A 48 -18.45 -5.37 -13.75
N LEU A 49 -18.44 -4.06 -14.00
CA LEU A 49 -18.62 -3.04 -12.99
C LEU A 49 -19.98 -2.36 -13.17
N SER A 50 -20.64 -2.07 -12.05
CA SER A 50 -21.77 -1.13 -12.02
C SER A 50 -21.29 0.30 -12.31
N ASN A 51 -22.24 1.22 -12.53
CA ASN A 51 -21.92 2.64 -12.73
C ASN A 51 -21.17 3.22 -11.53
N GLN A 52 -21.64 2.94 -10.30
CA GLN A 52 -21.02 3.43 -9.08
C GLN A 52 -19.58 2.93 -8.91
N GLU A 53 -19.33 1.65 -9.24
CA GLU A 53 -17.99 1.07 -9.18
C GLU A 53 -17.06 1.63 -10.25
N SER A 54 -17.60 1.87 -11.45
CA SER A 54 -16.87 2.48 -12.56
C SER A 54 -16.43 3.91 -12.22
N ASP A 55 -17.32 4.70 -11.61
CA ASP A 55 -16.99 6.07 -11.20
C ASP A 55 -15.97 6.09 -10.06
N THR A 56 -16.12 5.16 -9.10
CA THR A 56 -15.13 4.98 -8.03
C THR A 56 -13.76 4.59 -8.60
N LEU A 57 -13.73 3.69 -9.58
CA LEU A 57 -12.50 3.25 -10.25
C LEU A 57 -11.83 4.40 -11.01
N ARG A 58 -12.59 5.20 -11.75
CA ARG A 58 -12.07 6.38 -12.47
C ARG A 58 -11.49 7.42 -11.51
N ALA A 59 -12.19 7.71 -10.42
CA ALA A 59 -11.71 8.63 -9.40
C ALA A 59 -10.39 8.14 -8.77
N TYR A 60 -10.32 6.86 -8.42
CA TYR A 60 -9.10 6.24 -7.88
C TYR A 60 -7.93 6.31 -8.89
N ILE A 61 -8.18 5.99 -10.15
CA ILE A 61 -7.13 6.05 -11.20
C ILE A 61 -6.60 7.47 -11.34
N SER A 62 -7.50 8.46 -11.46
CA SER A 62 -7.11 9.88 -11.57
C SER A 62 -6.28 10.35 -10.38
N GLU A 63 -6.72 10.04 -9.16
CA GLU A 63 -6.01 10.41 -7.94
C GLU A 63 -4.62 9.77 -7.86
N ASN A 64 -4.50 8.46 -8.14
CA ASN A 64 -3.22 7.76 -8.01
C ASN A 64 -2.26 8.06 -9.16
N LEU A 65 -2.76 8.42 -10.34
CA LEU A 65 -1.94 8.99 -11.42
C LEU A 65 -1.39 10.36 -11.01
N GLY A 66 -2.23 11.23 -10.43
CA GLY A 66 -1.79 12.55 -9.94
C GLY A 66 -0.74 12.47 -8.84
N LYS A 67 -0.82 11.44 -7.98
CA LYS A 67 0.19 11.14 -6.94
C LYS A 67 1.46 10.46 -7.47
N GLY A 68 1.42 9.93 -8.70
CA GLY A 68 2.48 9.13 -9.29
C GLY A 68 2.59 7.70 -8.72
N PHE A 69 1.61 7.24 -7.94
CA PHE A 69 1.59 5.89 -7.38
C PHE A 69 1.32 4.82 -8.43
N ILE A 70 0.63 5.18 -9.52
CA ILE A 70 0.43 4.31 -10.68
C ILE A 70 0.84 5.06 -11.95
N ARG A 71 1.08 4.31 -13.03
CA ARG A 71 1.33 4.84 -14.37
C ARG A 71 0.70 3.93 -15.42
N PRO A 72 0.39 4.45 -16.62
CA PRO A 72 0.07 3.59 -17.76
C PRO A 72 1.17 2.56 -18.01
N SER A 73 0.80 1.35 -18.40
CA SER A 73 1.72 0.24 -18.61
C SER A 73 1.29 -0.55 -19.85
N SER A 74 2.27 -1.04 -20.60
CA SER A 74 2.11 -1.96 -21.74
C SER A 74 2.44 -3.41 -21.37
N SER A 75 2.31 -3.76 -20.09
CA SER A 75 2.60 -5.11 -19.58
C SER A 75 1.74 -6.16 -20.27
N SER A 76 2.33 -7.32 -20.57
CA SER A 76 1.63 -8.50 -21.08
C SER A 76 0.75 -9.19 -20.03
N THR A 77 0.88 -8.78 -18.77
CA THR A 77 0.10 -9.27 -17.63
C THR A 77 -0.70 -8.14 -16.97
N GLY A 78 -1.84 -8.49 -16.37
CA GLY A 78 -2.74 -7.55 -15.72
C GLY A 78 -3.63 -8.26 -14.71
N ALA A 79 -3.80 -7.66 -13.53
CA ALA A 79 -4.72 -8.12 -12.50
C ALA A 79 -6.04 -7.34 -12.60
N PRO A 80 -7.20 -8.02 -12.58
CA PRO A 80 -8.48 -7.32 -12.58
C PRO A 80 -8.71 -6.63 -11.23
N VAL A 81 -9.49 -5.56 -11.25
CA VAL A 81 -9.89 -4.83 -10.05
C VAL A 81 -11.32 -5.22 -9.68
N LEU A 82 -11.54 -5.50 -8.40
CA LEU A 82 -12.84 -5.74 -7.81
C LEU A 82 -13.14 -4.71 -6.74
N SER A 83 -14.42 -4.47 -6.50
CA SER A 83 -14.95 -3.59 -5.46
C SER A 83 -15.40 -4.40 -4.25
N VAL A 84 -15.15 -3.87 -3.05
CA VAL A 84 -15.64 -4.43 -1.79
C VAL A 84 -16.33 -3.33 -1.01
N LYS A 85 -17.55 -3.59 -0.52
CA LYS A 85 -18.26 -2.66 0.35
C LYS A 85 -17.56 -2.56 1.71
N LYS A 86 -17.25 -1.34 2.12
CA LYS A 86 -16.82 -1.02 3.48
C LYS A 86 -18.03 -0.96 4.41
N ARG A 87 -17.76 -1.05 5.71
CA ARG A 87 -18.79 -0.94 6.76
C ARG A 87 -19.51 0.42 6.76
N ASP A 88 -18.82 1.47 6.33
CA ASP A 88 -19.35 2.84 6.22
C ASP A 88 -20.21 3.06 4.95
N GLY A 89 -20.42 2.03 4.13
CA GLY A 89 -21.15 2.12 2.86
C GLY A 89 -20.29 2.55 1.66
N GLY A 90 -19.03 2.95 1.88
CA GLY A 90 -18.10 3.26 0.80
C GLY A 90 -17.61 2.02 0.05
N LEU A 91 -17.01 2.22 -1.12
CA LEU A 91 -16.37 1.15 -1.89
C LEU A 91 -14.85 1.16 -1.67
N ARG A 92 -14.25 -0.03 -1.56
CA ARG A 92 -12.81 -0.25 -1.58
C ARG A 92 -12.47 -1.03 -2.84
N LEU A 93 -11.61 -0.45 -3.68
CA LEU A 93 -11.05 -1.14 -4.84
C LEU A 93 -9.91 -2.05 -4.38
N CYS A 94 -9.89 -3.27 -4.91
CA CYS A 94 -8.91 -4.30 -4.63
C CYS A 94 -8.43 -4.89 -5.95
N ALA A 95 -7.13 -4.88 -6.21
CA ALA A 95 -6.56 -5.62 -7.33
C ALA A 95 -6.44 -7.11 -6.95
N ASP A 96 -6.96 -7.99 -7.81
CA ASP A 96 -6.88 -9.44 -7.59
C ASP A 96 -5.54 -10.00 -8.06
N TYR A 97 -4.54 -9.90 -7.19
CA TYR A 97 -3.20 -10.44 -7.44
C TYR A 97 -3.08 -11.95 -7.16
N ARG A 98 -4.17 -12.72 -7.00
CA ARG A 98 -4.05 -14.16 -6.65
C ARG A 98 -3.17 -14.94 -7.62
N LYS A 99 -3.33 -14.73 -8.94
CA LYS A 99 -2.51 -15.39 -9.97
C LYS A 99 -1.03 -14.96 -9.89
N LEU A 100 -0.77 -13.68 -9.70
CA LEU A 100 0.59 -13.15 -9.55
C LEU A 100 1.26 -13.67 -8.27
N ASN A 101 0.54 -13.67 -7.15
CA ASN A 101 1.02 -14.14 -5.85
C ASN A 101 1.35 -15.64 -5.85
N ALA A 102 0.65 -16.44 -6.66
CA ALA A 102 0.90 -17.88 -6.78
C ALA A 102 2.28 -18.18 -7.38
N ILE A 103 2.77 -17.32 -8.29
CA ILE A 103 4.08 -17.46 -8.93
C ILE A 103 5.14 -16.53 -8.33
N THR A 104 4.81 -15.74 -7.30
CA THR A 104 5.79 -14.86 -6.64
C THR A 104 6.54 -15.64 -5.58
N ARG A 105 7.88 -15.55 -5.59
CA ARG A 105 8.74 -16.13 -4.56
C ARG A 105 8.38 -15.54 -3.19
N LYS A 106 7.91 -16.39 -2.28
CA LYS A 106 7.52 -15.98 -0.94
C LYS A 106 8.75 -15.62 -0.11
N LYS A 107 8.94 -14.32 0.18
CA LYS A 107 9.89 -13.85 1.20
C LYS A 107 9.29 -14.07 2.59
N LYS A 108 9.80 -15.04 3.35
CA LYS A 108 9.40 -15.24 4.74
C LYS A 108 10.25 -14.34 5.64
N TYR A 109 9.63 -13.33 6.22
CA TYR A 109 10.20 -12.60 7.35
C TYR A 109 9.61 -13.15 8.64
N PRO A 110 10.43 -13.62 9.59
CA PRO A 110 9.91 -14.14 10.85
C PRO A 110 9.35 -12.97 11.68
N ALA A 111 8.03 -12.83 11.69
CA ALA A 111 7.38 -11.95 12.64
C ALA A 111 7.41 -12.62 14.04
N PRO A 112 7.91 -11.93 15.08
CA PRO A 112 7.92 -12.49 16.42
C PRO A 112 6.48 -12.70 16.93
N PRO A 113 6.22 -13.74 17.74
CA PRO A 113 4.92 -13.94 18.37
C PRO A 113 4.50 -12.72 19.21
N MET A 114 3.21 -12.41 19.23
CA MET A 114 2.69 -11.24 19.93
C MET A 114 3.10 -11.20 21.41
N ASN A 115 3.04 -12.34 22.11
CA ASN A 115 3.43 -12.43 23.51
C ASN A 115 4.89 -12.02 23.75
N LYS A 116 5.81 -12.37 22.84
CA LYS A 116 7.22 -11.97 22.93
C LYS A 116 7.41 -10.47 22.70
N LEU A 117 6.62 -9.87 21.81
CA LEU A 117 6.64 -8.42 21.62
C LEU A 117 6.13 -7.68 22.86
N LEU A 118 5.08 -8.19 23.50
CA LEU A 118 4.49 -7.58 24.70
C LEU A 118 5.41 -7.64 25.92
N THR A 119 6.24 -8.69 26.07
CA THR A 119 7.18 -8.78 27.19
C THR A 119 8.23 -7.67 27.20
N VAL A 120 8.58 -7.11 26.04
CA VAL A 120 9.54 -5.98 25.93
C VAL A 120 9.00 -4.72 26.61
N PHE A 121 7.67 -4.60 26.68
CA PHE A 121 6.99 -3.45 27.28
C PHE A 121 6.76 -3.60 28.79
N ASN A 122 7.13 -4.74 29.39
CA ASN A 122 6.89 -5.00 30.80
C ASN A 122 7.62 -3.97 31.69
N GLY A 123 6.93 -3.44 32.69
CA GLY A 123 7.46 -2.38 33.57
C GLY A 123 7.40 -0.97 33.00
N SER A 124 6.98 -0.79 31.74
CA SER A 124 6.69 0.54 31.18
C SER A 124 5.31 1.02 31.61
N SER A 125 5.20 2.30 31.97
CA SER A 125 3.94 2.94 32.38
C SER A 125 3.34 3.87 31.32
N ILE A 126 4.14 4.29 30.35
CA ILE A 126 3.76 5.24 29.30
C ILE A 126 4.01 4.58 27.94
N PHE A 127 3.00 4.59 27.08
CA PHE A 127 3.07 4.03 25.73
C PHE A 127 2.75 5.10 24.69
N SER A 128 3.41 5.01 23.53
CA SER A 128 3.09 5.81 22.35
C SER A 128 2.94 4.88 21.16
N LYS A 129 1.93 5.13 20.33
CA LYS A 129 1.67 4.38 19.11
C LYS A 129 1.75 5.34 17.92
N ILE A 130 2.49 4.93 16.90
CA ILE A 130 2.62 5.65 15.63
C ILE A 130 2.08 4.73 14.55
N ASP A 131 1.25 5.28 13.67
CA ASP A 131 0.72 4.58 12.50
C ASP A 131 1.21 5.27 11.23
N MET A 132 1.72 4.48 10.27
CA MET A 132 2.19 5.00 8.99
C MET A 132 1.04 5.06 8.00
N CYS A 133 0.59 6.27 7.68
CA CYS A 133 -0.48 6.48 6.70
C CYS A 133 -0.02 6.01 5.31
N GLY A 134 -0.78 5.11 4.69
CA GLY A 134 -0.48 4.63 3.35
C GLY A 134 0.85 3.86 3.24
N ALA A 135 1.29 3.22 4.33
CA ALA A 135 2.63 2.61 4.45
C ALA A 135 3.12 1.83 3.22
N TYR A 136 2.25 1.07 2.55
CA TYR A 136 2.61 0.32 1.33
C TYR A 136 3.09 1.22 0.18
N ASN A 137 2.49 2.39 0.00
CA ASN A 137 2.85 3.34 -1.05
C ASN A 137 4.13 4.13 -0.73
N LEU A 138 4.62 4.04 0.52
CA LEU A 138 5.91 4.60 0.93
C LEU A 138 7.09 3.69 0.56
N LEU A 139 6.82 2.51 -0.03
CA LEU A 139 7.83 1.60 -0.54
C LEU A 139 7.76 1.55 -2.07
N ARG A 140 8.80 2.05 -2.74
CA ARG A 140 8.86 2.05 -4.20
C ARG A 140 9.11 0.64 -4.72
N ILE A 141 8.42 0.26 -5.80
CA ILE A 141 8.76 -0.96 -6.54
C ILE A 141 10.06 -0.69 -7.32
N THR A 142 10.97 -1.66 -7.36
CA THR A 142 12.19 -1.57 -8.19
C THR A 142 11.82 -1.25 -9.63
N GLU A 143 12.68 -0.53 -10.35
CA GLU A 143 12.53 -0.45 -11.81
C GLU A 143 12.49 -1.87 -12.39
N GLY A 144 11.51 -2.10 -13.26
CA GLY A 144 11.48 -3.31 -14.07
C GLY A 144 12.31 -3.10 -15.34
N ASP A 145 12.57 -4.19 -16.05
CA ASP A 145 13.13 -4.17 -17.40
C ASP A 145 12.17 -3.49 -18.41
#